data_AF-A0AAE6BSU2-F1
#
_entry.id   AF-A0AAE6BSU2-F1
#
_cell.length_a   1.000
_cell.length_b   1.000
_cell.length_c   1.000
_cell.angle_alpha   90.00
_cell.angle_beta   90.00
_cell.angle_gamma   90.00
#
_symmetry.space_group_name_H-M   'P 1'
#
loop_
_entity.id
_entity.type
_entity.pdbx_description
1 polymer ?
#
loop_
_entity_poly.entity_id
_entity_poly.type
_entity_poly.pdbx_seq_one_letter_code
_entity_poly.pdbx_strand_id
1 'polypeptide(L)'
;MTQSIDASTGPVLELGPGTGVFTDALLERGVQQQCLTLVELGEDFVRLLRLRFPHARIVKCDAARMREAGMDTDLRYGAVISGLPLLAMQPPVVFRIVKEAVRRLGVRTRAVRNRTLRTNGMRTYAAFLSLAGRRSDRNPFGI
;
A
#
# COMPACT_ATOMS: atom_id res chain seq x y z
N MET A 1 -18.68 -1.01 -11.05
CA MET A 1 -18.06 -2.07 -10.23
C MET A 1 -16.55 -2.00 -10.46
N THR A 2 -15.71 -1.94 -9.42
CA THR A 2 -14.24 -1.83 -9.55
C THR A 2 -13.58 -2.80 -8.58
N GLN A 3 -12.81 -3.74 -9.14
CA GLN A 3 -12.32 -4.95 -8.48
C GLN A 3 -11.18 -4.67 -7.49
N SER A 4 -11.55 -5.01 -6.26
CA SER A 4 -10.90 -5.21 -4.97
C SER A 4 -9.51 -5.85 -5.02
N ILE A 5 -8.60 -5.33 -4.18
CA ILE A 5 -7.44 -6.10 -3.71
C ILE A 5 -7.98 -7.35 -3.00
N ASP A 6 -7.57 -8.50 -3.48
CA ASP A 6 -7.98 -9.83 -3.02
C ASP A 6 -6.78 -10.80 -3.06
N ALA A 7 -7.02 -12.07 -2.71
CA ALA A 7 -5.99 -13.11 -2.68
C ALA A 7 -5.20 -13.25 -4.01
N SER A 8 -5.80 -12.89 -5.15
CA SER A 8 -5.16 -12.98 -6.48
C SER A 8 -4.22 -11.81 -6.80
N THR A 9 -4.21 -10.77 -5.95
CA THR A 9 -3.41 -9.56 -6.17
C THR A 9 -1.93 -9.81 -5.92
N GLY A 10 -1.56 -10.83 -5.14
CA GLY A 10 -0.19 -11.07 -4.69
C GLY A 10 0.18 -10.26 -3.44
N PRO A 11 1.47 -10.15 -3.09
CA PRO A 11 1.90 -9.44 -1.88
C PRO A 11 1.43 -7.97 -1.88
N VAL A 12 1.00 -7.48 -0.72
CA VAL A 12 0.48 -6.11 -0.54
C VAL A 12 1.38 -5.34 0.43
N LEU A 13 1.77 -4.14 0.03
CA LEU A 13 2.49 -3.19 0.88
C LEU A 13 1.50 -2.17 1.43
N GLU A 14 1.47 -2.00 2.75
CA GLU A 14 0.69 -0.96 3.42
C GLU A 14 1.65 0.05 4.07
N LEU A 15 1.48 1.33 3.72
CA LEU A 15 2.26 2.45 4.26
C LEU A 15 1.43 3.18 5.31
N GLY A 16 1.94 3.28 6.53
CA GLY A 16 1.24 3.91 7.66
C GLY A 16 -0.08 3.22 7.99
N PRO A 17 -0.07 1.92 8.35
CA PRO A 17 -1.27 1.22 8.82
C PRO A 17 -1.88 1.83 10.09
N GLY A 18 -1.07 2.53 10.90
CA GLY A 18 -1.50 3.10 12.18
C GLY A 18 -2.06 2.02 13.10
N THR A 19 -3.36 2.08 13.39
CA THR A 19 -4.04 1.08 14.21
C THR A 19 -4.33 -0.23 13.47
N GLY A 20 -4.26 -0.26 12.13
CA GLY A 20 -4.48 -1.47 11.32
C GLY A 20 -5.87 -1.59 10.69
N VAL A 21 -6.67 -0.51 10.63
CA VAL A 21 -8.03 -0.54 10.06
C VAL A 21 -8.05 -1.00 8.61
N PHE A 22 -7.10 -0.56 7.78
CA PHE A 22 -7.01 -1.04 6.40
C PHE A 22 -6.46 -2.46 6.32
N THR A 23 -5.51 -2.81 7.20
CA THR A 23 -5.00 -4.18 7.34
C THR A 23 -6.13 -5.18 7.60
N ASP A 24 -7.02 -4.91 8.56
CA ASP A 24 -8.20 -5.75 8.84
C ASP A 24 -9.07 -5.91 7.59
N ALA A 25 -9.34 -4.79 6.91
CA ALA A 25 -10.17 -4.79 5.72
C ALA A 25 -9.53 -5.55 4.53
N LEU A 26 -8.21 -5.71 4.49
CA LEU A 26 -7.53 -6.56 3.51
C LEU A 26 -7.68 -8.04 3.87
N LEU A 27 -7.56 -8.39 5.14
CA LEU A 27 -7.76 -9.76 5.64
C LEU A 27 -9.21 -10.22 5.37
N GLU A 28 -10.20 -9.36 5.62
CA GLU A 28 -11.61 -9.62 5.30
C GLU A 28 -11.87 -9.88 3.82
N ARG A 29 -11.00 -9.34 2.94
CA ARG A 29 -11.06 -9.58 1.48
C ARG A 29 -10.27 -10.82 1.03
N GLY A 30 -9.77 -11.61 1.98
CA GLY A 30 -9.05 -12.85 1.72
C GLY A 30 -7.57 -12.67 1.41
N VAL A 31 -6.99 -11.47 1.60
CA VAL A 31 -5.53 -11.32 1.53
C VAL A 31 -4.94 -12.05 2.73
N GLN A 32 -4.03 -12.99 2.47
CA GLN A 32 -3.37 -13.71 3.56
C GLN A 32 -2.42 -12.77 4.31
N GLN A 33 -2.42 -12.87 5.63
CA GLN A 33 -1.61 -12.02 6.49
C GLN A 33 -0.11 -12.08 6.19
N GLN A 34 0.40 -13.27 5.83
CA GLN A 34 1.79 -13.48 5.41
C GLN A 34 2.15 -12.80 4.07
N CYS A 35 1.15 -12.41 3.28
CA CYS A 35 1.33 -11.62 2.07
C CYS A 35 1.38 -10.11 2.34
N LEU A 36 1.22 -9.68 3.60
CA LEU A 36 1.22 -8.27 3.98
C LEU A 36 2.61 -7.84 4.44
N THR A 37 3.07 -6.70 3.91
CA THR A 37 4.17 -5.93 4.51
C THR A 37 3.63 -4.59 4.98
N LEU A 38 3.83 -4.30 6.26
CA LEU A 38 3.31 -3.12 6.94
C LEU A 38 4.50 -2.21 7.30
N VAL A 39 4.52 -1.00 6.76
CA VAL A 39 5.55 0.02 7.02
C VAL A 39 4.98 1.06 7.97
N GLU A 40 5.53 1.12 9.18
CA GLU A 40 5.05 2.03 10.22
C GLU A 40 6.22 2.73 10.91
N LEU A 41 6.07 4.02 11.23
CA LEU A 41 7.11 4.82 11.87
C LEU A 41 6.95 4.82 13.40
N GLY A 42 5.71 4.88 13.90
CA GLY A 42 5.41 4.98 15.32
C GLY A 42 5.69 3.67 16.08
N GLU A 43 6.54 3.72 17.11
CA GLU A 43 6.91 2.54 17.90
C GLU A 43 5.70 1.86 18.56
N ASP A 44 4.76 2.64 19.09
CA ASP A 44 3.56 2.11 19.75
C ASP A 44 2.65 1.38 18.74
N PHE A 45 2.50 1.93 17.53
CA PHE A 45 1.78 1.26 16.46
C PHE A 45 2.50 0.01 15.99
N VAL A 46 3.83 0.03 15.85
CA VAL A 46 4.60 -1.19 15.51
C VAL A 46 4.37 -2.31 16.52
N ARG A 47 4.38 -2.00 17.83
CA ARG A 47 4.09 -2.98 18.88
C ARG A 47 2.66 -3.51 18.76
N LEU A 48 1.68 -2.62 18.60
CA LEU A 48 0.29 -2.98 18.40
C LEU A 48 0.12 -3.91 17.18
N LEU A 49 0.70 -3.54 16.04
CA LEU A 49 0.61 -4.30 14.79
C LEU A 49 1.25 -5.68 14.92
N ARG A 50 2.37 -5.82 15.66
CA ARG A 50 2.99 -7.14 15.90
C ARG A 50 2.10 -8.06 16.72
N LEU A 51 1.35 -7.51 17.67
CA LEU A 51 0.38 -8.28 18.46
C LEU A 51 -0.86 -8.64 17.64
N ARG A 52 -1.41 -7.68 16.90
CA ARG A 52 -2.63 -7.89 16.10
C ARG A 52 -2.39 -8.74 14.87
N PHE A 53 -1.22 -8.58 14.25
CA PHE A 53 -0.88 -9.19 12.97
C PHE A 53 0.47 -9.94 13.03
N PRO A 54 0.60 -11.02 13.83
CA PRO A 54 1.85 -11.75 14.04
C PRO A 54 2.48 -12.40 12.79
N HIS A 55 1.68 -12.73 11.76
CA HIS A 55 2.17 -13.33 10.51
C HIS A 55 2.52 -12.29 9.43
N ALA A 56 2.21 -11.01 9.65
CA ALA A 56 2.55 -9.96 8.69
C ALA A 56 4.01 -9.53 8.87
N ARG A 57 4.66 -9.15 7.76
CA ARG A 57 5.99 -8.53 7.85
C ARG A 57 5.85 -7.08 8.30
N ILE A 58 6.31 -6.76 9.50
CA ILE A 58 6.24 -5.39 10.03
C ILE A 58 7.63 -4.76 9.99
N VAL A 59 7.73 -3.63 9.28
CA VAL A 59 8.96 -2.86 9.12
C VAL A 59 8.79 -1.51 9.80
N LYS A 60 9.61 -1.26 10.83
CA LYS A 60 9.66 0.05 11.47
C LYS A 60 10.55 0.99 10.67
N CYS A 61 9.97 1.88 9.87
CA CYS A 61 10.73 2.91 9.16
C CYS A 61 9.86 4.09 8.68
N ASP A 62 10.52 5.15 8.25
CA ASP A 62 9.88 6.24 7.51
C ASP A 62 9.58 5.78 6.09
N ALA A 63 8.31 5.86 5.69
CA ALA A 63 7.86 5.51 4.34
C ALA A 63 8.56 6.33 3.24
N ALA A 64 9.06 7.53 3.55
CA ALA A 64 9.87 8.33 2.63
C ALA A 64 11.33 7.86 2.50
N ARG A 65 11.79 6.96 3.38
CA ARG A 65 13.17 6.46 3.50
C ARG A 65 13.26 4.93 3.54
N MET A 66 12.29 4.22 2.95
CA MET A 66 12.23 2.75 2.97
C MET A 66 13.52 2.07 2.45
N ARG A 67 14.22 2.66 1.47
CA ARG A 67 15.49 2.12 0.97
C ARG A 67 16.58 2.08 2.04
N GLU A 68 16.66 3.11 2.88
CA GLU A 68 17.64 3.20 3.96
C GLU A 68 17.34 2.19 5.07
N ALA A 69 16.07 1.80 5.21
CA ALA A 69 15.62 0.76 6.12
C ALA A 69 15.86 -0.67 5.61
N GLY A 70 16.64 -0.84 4.53
CA GLY A 70 16.94 -2.15 3.96
C GLY A 70 15.74 -2.84 3.31
N MET A 71 14.69 -2.09 2.97
CA MET A 71 13.61 -2.63 2.15
C MET A 71 14.08 -2.65 0.69
N ASP A 72 14.75 -3.74 0.32
CA ASP A 72 15.18 -3.97 -1.05
C ASP A 72 14.00 -3.97 -2.02
N THR A 73 14.29 -3.58 -3.26
CA THR A 73 13.28 -3.53 -4.31
C THR A 73 12.91 -4.92 -4.82
N ASP A 74 13.69 -5.95 -4.52
CA ASP A 74 13.58 -7.28 -5.11
C ASP A 74 12.22 -7.93 -4.86
N LEU A 75 11.62 -7.66 -3.71
CA LEU A 75 10.22 -8.00 -3.47
C LEU A 75 9.31 -7.02 -4.23
N ARG A 76 8.66 -7.51 -5.30
CA ARG A 76 7.65 -6.75 -6.03
C ARG A 76 6.26 -7.04 -5.47
N TYR A 77 5.55 -5.98 -5.09
CA TYR A 77 4.18 -6.04 -4.60
C TYR A 77 3.20 -5.94 -5.76
N GLY A 78 2.07 -6.63 -5.64
CA GLY A 78 0.97 -6.52 -6.58
C GLY A 78 0.03 -5.36 -6.28
N ALA A 79 0.11 -4.80 -5.07
CA ALA A 79 -0.56 -3.56 -4.69
C ALA A 79 0.20 -2.81 -3.58
N VAL A 80 0.04 -1.49 -3.57
CA VAL A 80 0.48 -0.61 -2.47
C VAL A 80 -0.71 0.22 -2.00
N ILE A 81 -0.89 0.30 -0.69
CA ILE A 81 -1.91 1.09 -0.01
C ILE A 81 -1.20 2.05 0.94
N SER A 82 -1.77 3.24 1.15
CA SER A 82 -1.26 4.17 2.15
C SER A 82 -2.38 4.68 3.03
N GLY A 83 -2.26 4.46 4.34
CA GLY A 83 -3.06 5.11 5.39
C GLY A 83 -2.46 6.42 5.90
N LEU A 84 -1.26 6.78 5.43
CA LEU A 84 -0.59 8.04 5.79
C LEU A 84 -1.42 9.28 5.44
N PRO A 85 -1.40 10.35 6.26
CA PRO A 85 -2.12 11.60 6.00
C PRO A 85 -1.40 12.45 4.94
N LEU A 86 -1.28 11.96 3.70
CA LEU A 86 -0.46 12.59 2.66
C LEU A 86 -0.83 14.05 2.38
N LEU A 87 -2.10 14.43 2.53
CA LEU A 87 -2.57 15.80 2.32
C LEU A 87 -2.08 16.80 3.38
N ALA A 88 -1.71 16.31 4.56
CA ALA A 88 -1.17 17.13 5.65
C ALA A 88 0.37 17.21 5.62
N MET A 89 1.01 16.48 4.70
CA MET A 89 2.48 16.43 4.58
C MET A 89 3.01 17.46 3.59
N GLN A 90 4.27 17.84 3.75
CA GLN A 90 4.95 18.70 2.79
C GLN A 90 5.06 18.00 1.41
N PRO A 91 4.85 18.71 0.28
CA PRO A 91 4.89 18.10 -1.06
C PRO A 91 6.15 17.28 -1.38
N PRO A 92 7.38 17.70 -0.99
CA PRO A 92 8.58 16.89 -1.20
C PRO A 92 8.54 15.53 -0.50
N VAL A 93 7.93 15.45 0.68
CA VAL A 93 7.78 14.20 1.45
C VAL A 93 6.79 13.28 0.74
N VAL A 94 5.64 13.82 0.33
CA VAL A 94 4.64 13.07 -0.44
C VAL A 94 5.28 12.49 -1.70
N PHE A 95 6.01 13.30 -2.47
CA PHE A 95 6.69 12.86 -3.68
C PHE A 95 7.67 11.71 -3.43
N ARG A 96 8.44 11.77 -2.33
CA ARG A 96 9.36 10.68 -1.95
C ARG A 96 8.60 9.39 -1.62
N ILE A 97 7.52 9.48 -0.85
CA ILE A 97 6.66 8.34 -0.52
C ILE A 97 6.09 7.73 -1.81
N VAL A 98 5.57 8.55 -2.72
CA VAL A 98 5.08 8.10 -4.04
C VAL A 98 6.16 7.34 -4.80
N LYS A 99 7.34 7.94 -4.91
CA LYS A 99 8.46 7.39 -5.66
C LYS A 99 8.90 6.04 -5.09
N GLU A 100 9.00 5.93 -3.78
CA GLU A 100 9.38 4.69 -3.10
C GLU A 100 8.29 3.60 -3.21
N ALA A 101 7.02 3.97 -3.14
CA ALA A 101 5.89 3.05 -3.37
C ALA A 101 5.92 2.48 -4.80
N VAL A 102 6.03 3.35 -5.81
CA VAL A 102 6.05 2.98 -7.22
C VAL A 102 7.19 2.01 -7.54
N ARG A 103 8.39 2.25 -6.99
CA ARG A 103 9.57 1.39 -7.23
C ARG A 103 9.37 -0.05 -6.79
N ARG A 104 8.44 -0.28 -5.87
CA ARG A 104 8.14 -1.59 -5.28
C ARG A 104 6.97 -2.29 -5.96
N LEU A 105 6.30 -1.65 -6.91
CA LEU A 105 5.23 -2.25 -7.70
C LEU A 105 5.79 -3.21 -8.76
N GLY A 106 5.14 -4.36 -8.93
CA GLY A 106 5.45 -5.31 -10.00
C GLY A 106 4.86 -4.91 -11.37
N VAL A 107 5.38 -5.51 -12.45
CA VAL A 107 4.95 -5.25 -13.85
C VAL A 107 3.47 -5.62 -14.11
N ARG A 108 2.83 -6.38 -13.19
CA ARG A 108 1.41 -6.78 -13.26
C ARG A 108 0.52 -6.10 -12.21
N THR A 109 0.96 -4.98 -11.64
CA THR A 109 0.18 -4.28 -10.60
C THR A 109 -1.20 -3.90 -11.12
N ARG A 110 -2.25 -4.40 -10.46
CA ARG A 110 -3.65 -4.02 -10.76
C ARG A 110 -3.97 -2.70 -10.07
N ALA A 111 -4.53 -1.76 -10.83
CA ALA A 111 -4.97 -0.49 -10.31
C ALA A 111 -6.24 -0.68 -9.46
N VAL A 112 -6.20 -0.25 -8.19
CA VAL A 112 -7.39 -0.22 -7.31
C VAL A 112 -7.74 1.23 -7.01
N ARG A 113 -9.01 1.59 -7.23
CA ARG A 113 -9.54 2.95 -7.11
C ARG A 113 -10.15 3.16 -5.73
N ASN A 114 -9.79 4.24 -5.05
CA ASN A 114 -10.18 4.52 -3.66
C ASN A 114 -11.67 4.88 -3.52
N ARG A 115 -12.31 4.41 -2.44
CA ARG A 115 -13.55 4.95 -1.86
C ARG A 115 -13.29 5.23 -0.39
N THR A 116 -13.50 6.48 0.03
CA THR A 116 -13.39 6.93 1.42
C THR A 116 -14.20 6.01 2.35
N LEU A 117 -13.54 5.28 3.25
CA LEU A 117 -14.21 4.65 4.39
C LEU A 117 -14.51 5.77 5.39
N ARG A 118 -15.78 6.14 5.51
CA ARG A 118 -16.25 6.99 6.61
C ARG A 118 -16.29 6.15 7.88
N THR A 119 -15.22 6.22 8.68
CA THR A 119 -15.26 5.81 10.09
C THR A 119 -15.35 7.05 10.96
N ASN A 120 -16.20 7.00 11.99
CA ASN A 120 -16.50 8.09 12.92
C ASN A 120 -15.27 8.92 13.33
N GLY A 121 -15.27 10.21 12.98
CA GLY A 121 -14.49 11.24 13.68
C GLY A 121 -13.02 11.46 13.33
N MET A 122 -12.34 10.55 12.62
CA MET A 122 -10.90 10.69 12.31
C MET A 122 -10.70 10.68 10.79
N ARG A 123 -10.34 11.84 10.22
CA ARG A 123 -10.17 12.03 8.77
C ARG A 123 -8.89 11.35 8.28
N THR A 124 -8.89 10.04 8.14
CA THR A 124 -7.78 9.29 7.54
C THR A 124 -7.93 9.30 6.02
N TYR A 125 -7.22 10.19 5.33
CA TYR A 125 -7.17 10.20 3.87
C TYR A 125 -6.21 9.13 3.37
N ALA A 126 -6.73 7.96 3.00
CA ALA A 126 -5.93 7.00 2.24
C ALA A 126 -5.61 7.57 0.86
N ALA A 127 -4.35 7.61 0.48
CA ALA A 127 -3.94 8.04 -0.85
C ALA A 127 -3.23 6.87 -1.55
N PHE A 128 -3.96 6.21 -2.44
CA PHE A 128 -3.42 5.13 -3.27
C PHE A 128 -2.61 5.74 -4.41
N LEU A 129 -1.34 5.39 -4.49
CA LEU A 129 -0.42 5.89 -5.51
C LEU A 129 -0.38 4.87 -6.66
N SER A 130 -0.87 5.29 -7.83
CA SER A 130 -0.88 4.50 -9.05
C SER A 130 -0.22 5.29 -10.19
N LEU A 131 0.78 4.71 -10.84
CA LEU A 131 1.27 5.18 -12.13
C LEU A 131 0.62 4.34 -13.22
N ALA A 132 -0.19 4.99 -14.06
CA ALA A 132 -0.79 4.38 -15.23
C ALA A 132 0.24 4.27 -16.36
N GLY A 133 0.68 3.05 -16.68
CA GLY A 133 1.22 2.73 -18.00
C GLY A 133 0.09 2.23 -18.88
N ARG A 134 -0.42 3.05 -19.82
CA ARG A 134 -1.28 2.54 -20.89
C ARG A 134 -0.42 1.70 -21.83
N ARG A 135 -0.75 0.42 -22.04
CA ARG A 135 -0.52 -0.20 -23.34
C ARG A 135 -1.81 -0.14 -24.13
N SER A 136 -1.80 0.73 -25.13
CA SER A 136 -2.73 0.66 -26.26
C SER A 136 -2.26 -0.49 -27.15
N ASP A 137 -2.81 -1.68 -26.94
CA ASP A 137 -2.91 -2.67 -28.01
C ASP A 137 -4.34 -2.62 -28.55
N ARG A 138 -4.63 -1.56 -29.31
CA ARG A 138 -5.57 -1.67 -30.42
C ARG A 138 -4.71 -1.70 -31.68
N ASN A 139 -4.61 -2.86 -32.29
CA ASN A 139 -4.31 -2.96 -33.71
C ASN A 139 -5.56 -2.46 -34.47
N PRO A 140 -5.52 -1.33 -35.22
CA PRO A 140 -6.65 -0.89 -36.02
C PRO A 140 -6.73 -1.62 -37.37
N PHE A 141 -5.75 -2.45 -37.73
CA PHE A 141 -5.72 -3.17 -38.99
C PHE A 141 -5.41 -4.63 -38.73
N GLY A 142 -6.48 -5.35 -38.38
CA GLY A 142 -6.55 -6.80 -38.48
C GLY A 142 -7.10 -7.21 -39.84
N ILE A 143 -6.53 -6.69 -40.94
CA ILE A 143 -6.41 -7.25 -42.29
C ILE A 143 -5.42 -6.35 -43.06
#